data_AF-A0A848UFR6-F1
#
_entry.id   AF-A0A848UFR6-F1
#
_cell.length_a   1.000
_cell.length_b   1.000
_cell.length_c   1.000
_cell.angle_alpha   90.00
_cell.angle_beta   90.00
_cell.angle_gamma   90.00
#
_symmetry.space_group_name_H-M   'P 1'
#
loop_
_entity.id
_entity.type
_entity.pdbx_description
1 polymer ?
#
loop_
_entity_poly.entity_id
_entity_poly.type
_entity_poly.pdbx_seq_one_letter_code
_entity_poly.pdbx_strand_id
1 'polypeptide(L)' 'MGRLDELAMDARLDRKEYDERLAAAQQRFLELRLRLGGQTNGGEIGPGLLVVMEGSDAGGKGGAIKRLVEPLDPRHYSV' A
#
# COMPACT_ATOMS: atom_id res chain seq x y z
N MET A 1 13.79 -26.31 8.50
CA MET A 1 12.60 -25.71 7.85
C MET A 1 12.48 -24.31 8.40
N GLY A 2 12.67 -23.29 7.56
CA GLY A 2 12.61 -21.88 7.94
C GLY A 2 11.21 -21.31 7.74
N ARG A 3 10.94 -20.13 8.32
CA ARG A 3 9.63 -19.45 8.22
C ARG A 3 9.17 -19.16 6.78
N LEU A 4 10.09 -19.12 5.83
CA LEU A 4 9.77 -18.92 4.41
C LEU A 4 9.20 -20.18 3.76
N ASP A 5 9.53 -21.37 4.28
CA ASP A 5 9.08 -22.66 3.74
C ASP A 5 7.57 -22.90 4.02
N GLU A 6 6.99 -22.13 4.94
CA GLU A 6 5.58 -22.22 5.34
C GLU A 6 4.66 -21.31 4.50
N LEU A 7 5.21 -20.48 3.61
CA LEU A 7 4.44 -19.54 2.81
C LEU A 7 3.78 -20.19 1.59
N ALA A 8 2.49 -19.94 1.38
CA ALA A 8 1.78 -20.33 0.16
C ALA A 8 2.17 -19.41 -1.01
N MET A 9 3.14 -19.84 -1.81
CA MET A 9 3.70 -19.07 -2.94
C MET A 9 2.82 -19.09 -4.20
N ASP A 10 1.75 -19.87 -4.20
CA ASP A 10 0.80 -20.06 -5.30
C ASP A 10 -0.50 -19.28 -5.12
N ALA A 11 -0.65 -18.53 -4.02
CA ALA A 11 -1.81 -17.70 -3.74
C ALA A 11 -2.04 -16.68 -4.86
N ARG A 12 -3.27 -16.63 -5.38
CA ARG A 12 -3.70 -15.73 -6.46
C ARG A 12 -5.09 -15.20 -6.19
N LEU A 13 -5.34 -13.99 -6.67
CA LEU A 13 -6.66 -13.39 -6.76
C LEU A 13 -7.13 -13.47 -8.21
N ASP A 14 -8.42 -13.74 -8.41
CA ASP A 14 -9.00 -13.51 -9.72
C ASP A 14 -9.03 -12.01 -10.03
N ARG A 15 -9.15 -11.67 -11.31
CA ARG A 15 -9.04 -10.28 -11.76
C ARG A 15 -10.12 -9.39 -11.15
N LYS A 16 -11.36 -9.89 -11.06
CA LYS A 16 -12.49 -9.11 -10.54
C LYS A 16 -12.30 -8.84 -9.06
N GLU A 17 -11.97 -9.87 -8.28
CA GLU A 17 -11.70 -9.76 -6.85
C GLU A 17 -10.50 -8.82 -6.60
N TYR A 18 -9.44 -8.96 -7.39
CA TYR A 18 -8.27 -8.08 -7.29
C TYR A 18 -8.64 -6.61 -7.49
N ASP A 19 -9.37 -6.27 -8.56
CA ASP A 19 -9.75 -4.90 -8.87
C ASP A 19 -10.66 -4.30 -7.78
N GLU A 20 -11.62 -5.08 -7.27
CA GLU A 20 -12.50 -4.66 -6.17
C GLU A 20 -11.74 -4.40 -4.87
N ARG A 21 -10.86 -5.33 -4.48
CA ARG A 21 -10.05 -5.20 -3.25
C ARG A 21 -9.04 -4.08 -3.35
N LEU A 22 -8.42 -3.89 -4.51
CA LEU A 22 -7.47 -2.81 -4.75
C LEU A 22 -8.16 -1.45 -4.58
N ALA A 23 -9.31 -1.24 -5.21
CA ALA A 23 -10.06 0.01 -5.11
C ALA A 23 -10.44 0.33 -3.66
N ALA A 24 -10.95 -0.67 -2.93
CA ALA A 24 -11.30 -0.51 -1.52
C ALA A 24 -10.09 -0.16 -0.64
N ALA A 25 -8.95 -0.83 -0.85
CA ALA A 25 -7.72 -0.57 -0.11
C ALA A 25 -7.14 0.82 -0.43
N GLN A 26 -7.15 1.23 -1.70
CA GLN A 26 -6.71 2.56 -2.15
C GLN A 26 -7.56 3.67 -1.53
N GLN A 27 -8.89 3.52 -1.52
CA GLN A 27 -9.78 4.47 -0.87
C GLN A 27 -9.50 4.58 0.64
N ARG A 28 -9.33 3.45 1.32
CA ARG A 28 -9.01 3.43 2.75
C ARG A 28 -7.65 4.07 3.04
N PHE A 29 -6.65 3.81 2.20
CA PHE A 29 -5.32 4.37 2.37
C PHE A 29 -5.31 5.89 2.21
N LEU A 30 -6.04 6.42 1.23
CA LEU A 30 -6.22 7.86 1.04
C LEU A 30 -6.88 8.50 2.28
N GLU A 31 -7.94 7.90 2.81
CA GLU A 31 -8.61 8.39 4.03
C GLU A 31 -7.63 8.47 5.22
N LEU A 32 -6.82 7.43 5.42
CA LEU A 32 -5.80 7.39 6.47
C LEU A 32 -4.72 8.44 6.25
N ARG A 33 -4.30 8.67 5.01
CA ARG A 33 -3.30 9.70 4.66
C ARG A 33 -3.81 11.11 4.95
N LEU A 34 -5.07 11.39 4.63
CA LEU A 34 -5.74 12.67 4.92
C LEU A 34 -5.91 12.87 6.42
N ARG A 35 -6.22 11.80 7.15
CA ARG A 35 -6.29 11.86 8.61
C ARG A 35 -4.92 12.18 9.21
N LEU A 36 -3.88 11.47 8.78
CA LEU A 36 -2.50 11.68 9.23
C LEU A 36 -1.99 13.09 8.91
N GLY A 37 -2.46 13.70 7.81
CA GLY A 37 -2.08 15.05 7.43
C GLY A 37 -2.88 16.18 8.11
N GLY A 38 -3.81 15.88 9.02
CA GLY A 38 -4.61 16.90 9.69
C GLY A 38 -5.93 17.27 8.99
N GLN A 39 -6.21 16.73 7.80
CA GLN A 39 -7.34 17.18 6.96
C GLN A 39 -8.71 16.70 7.47
N THR A 40 -8.76 15.60 8.22
CA THR A 40 -10.03 14.96 8.65
C THR A 40 -10.12 14.69 10.15
N ASN A 41 -9.18 15.21 10.95
CA ASN A 41 -9.10 15.03 12.41
C ASN A 41 -8.87 16.36 13.17
N GLY A 42 -9.39 17.48 12.66
CA GLY A 42 -9.31 18.78 13.36
C GLY A 42 -7.94 19.45 13.32
N GLY A 43 -7.11 19.13 12.32
CA GLY A 43 -5.81 19.77 12.11
C GLY A 43 -4.63 19.12 12.83
N GLU A 44 -4.86 18.04 13.58
CA GLU A 44 -3.79 17.32 14.27
C GLU A 44 -2.92 16.54 13.27
N ILE A 45 -1.65 16.94 13.15
CA ILE A 45 -0.68 16.29 12.27
C ILE A 45 -0.12 15.04 12.97
N GLY A 46 -0.28 13.89 12.33
CA GLY A 46 0.27 12.61 12.77
C GLY A 46 1.76 12.42 12.41
N PRO A 47 2.36 11.29 12.82
CA PRO A 47 3.76 10.99 12.53
C PRO A 47 3.99 10.76 11.03
N GLY A 48 5.24 10.93 10.56
CA GLY A 48 5.62 10.56 9.21
C GLY A 48 5.46 9.05 8.95
N LEU A 49 5.12 8.68 7.71
CA LEU A 49 5.00 7.28 7.28
C LEU A 49 6.17 6.92 6.35
N LEU A 50 6.92 5.89 6.74
CA LEU A 50 7.92 5.24 5.90
C LEU A 50 7.50 3.80 5.64
N VAL A 51 7.45 3.40 4.37
CA VAL A 51 7.15 2.02 3.95
C VAL A 51 8.40 1.46 3.29
N VAL A 52 8.99 0.42 3.88
CA VAL A 52 10.18 -0.25 3.36
C VAL A 52 9.76 -1.51 2.62
N MET A 53 10.15 -1.62 1.35
CA MET A 53 9.77 -2.71 0.45
C MET A 53 11.01 -3.55 0.09
N GLU A 54 11.15 -4.71 0.74
CA GLU A 54 12.26 -5.65 0.53
C GLU A 54 11.80 -6.92 -0.19
N GLY A 55 12.74 -7.66 -0.77
CA GLY A 55 12.48 -8.96 -1.38
C GLY A 55 13.36 -9.25 -2.59
N SER A 56 13.19 -10.43 -3.18
CA SER A 56 13.97 -10.88 -4.34
C SER A 56 13.82 -9.94 -5.55
N ASP A 57 14.81 -9.99 -6.44
CA ASP A 57 14.70 -9.37 -7.76
C ASP A 57 13.51 -9.93 -8.52
N ALA A 58 12.88 -9.07 -9.31
CA ALA A 58 11.61 -9.35 -10.01
C ALA A 58 10.44 -9.80 -9.12
N GLY A 59 10.53 -9.69 -7.79
CA GLY A 59 9.46 -10.06 -6.85
C GLY A 59 8.22 -9.14 -6.85
N GLY A 60 8.05 -8.27 -7.85
CA GLY A 60 6.87 -7.41 -7.99
C GLY A 60 6.87 -6.12 -7.15
N LYS A 61 7.98 -5.79 -6.46
CA LYS A 61 8.09 -4.62 -5.56
C LYS A 61 7.66 -3.31 -6.23
N GLY A 62 8.18 -3.01 -7.43
CA GLY A 62 7.84 -1.78 -8.15
C GLY A 62 6.36 -1.70 -8.57
N GLY A 63 5.75 -2.84 -8.92
CA GLY A 63 4.31 -2.90 -9.21
C GLY A 63 3.46 -2.62 -7.97
N ALA A 64 3.84 -3.18 -6.82
CA ALA A 64 3.17 -2.94 -5.55
C ALA A 64 3.28 -1.46 -5.12
N ILE A 65 4.47 -0.86 -5.21
CA ILE A 65 4.67 0.57 -4.94
C ILE A 65 3.79 1.43 -5.85
N LYS A 66 3.76 1.13 -7.16
CA LYS A 66 2.94 1.86 -8.12
C LYS A 66 1.47 1.86 -7.72
N ARG A 67 0.89 0.71 -7.35
CA ARG A 67 -0.52 0.61 -6.92
C ARG A 67 -0.81 1.28 -5.59
N LEU A 68 0.17 1.29 -4.68
CA LEU A 68 0.05 1.95 -3.38
C LEU A 68 -0.08 3.47 -3.53
N VAL A 69 0.74 4.07 -4.40
CA VAL A 69 0.82 5.53 -4.57
C VAL A 69 -0.10 6.09 -5.67
N GLU A 70 -0.64 5.23 -6.54
CA GLU A 70 -1.54 5.61 -7.64
C GLU A 70 -2.71 6.56 -7.26
N PRO A 71 -3.43 6.37 -6.14
CA PRO A 71 -4.51 7.28 -5.75
C PRO A 71 -4.02 8.53 -5.00
N LEU A 72 -2.72 8.61 -4.69
CA LEU A 72 -2.17 9.69 -3.88
C LEU A 72 -1.72 10.85 -4.77
N ASP A 73 -1.87 12.06 -4.25
CA ASP A 73 -1.29 13.23 -4.87
C ASP A 73 0.25 13.21 -4.68
N PRO A 74 1.04 13.31 -5.77
CA PRO A 74 2.50 13.18 -5.74
C PRO A 74 3.22 14.26 -4.93
N ARG A 75 2.54 15.35 -4.54
CA ARG A 75 3.09 16.34 -3.62
C ARG A 75 3.20 15.82 -2.18
N HIS A 76 2.58 14.69 -1.88
CA HIS A 76 2.42 14.19 -0.51
C HIS A 76 3.20 12.92 -0.19
N TYR A 77 4.00 12.41 -1.14
CA TYR A 77 4.87 11.25 -0.95
C TYR A 77 6.19 11.38 -1.73
N SER A 78 7.17 10.56 -1.38
CA SER A 78 8.38 10.29 -2.17
C SER A 78 8.56 8.79 -2.29
N VAL A 79 9.07 8.33 -3.43
CA VAL A 79 9.47 6.94 -3.71
C VAL A 79 10.97 6.88 -3.90
#